data_AF-A0A3D4BJE2-F1
#
_entry.id   AF-A0A3D4BJE2-F1
#
_cell.length_a   1.000
_cell.length_b   1.000
_cell.length_c   1.000
_cell.angle_alpha   90.00
_cell.angle_beta   90.00
_cell.angle_gamma   90.00
#
_symmetry.space_group_name_H-M   'P 1'
#
loop_
_entity.id
_entity.type
_entity.pdbx_description
1 polymer ?
#
loop_
_entity_poly.entity_id
_entity_poly.type
_entity_poly.pdbx_seq_one_letter_code
_entity_poly.pdbx_strand_id
1 'polypeptide(L)' 'MLTNKVKAWRFGTIKFYSTQKGFGYLYCKSEQYKIKEYFFDSTALQKGEVLENQNVCFYFGMENGKLKICEISPITLELF' A
#
# COMPACT_ATOMS: atom_id res chain seq x y z
N MET A 1 -2.20 25.89 -13.82
CA MET A 1 -1.47 24.61 -13.65
C MET A 1 -1.81 24.05 -12.27
N LEU A 2 -2.73 23.08 -12.18
CA LEU A 2 -3.07 22.41 -10.93
C LEU A 2 -2.23 21.13 -10.82
N THR A 3 -1.00 21.24 -10.35
CA THR A 3 -0.14 20.06 -10.15
C THR A 3 -0.13 19.65 -8.68
N ASN A 4 -0.20 18.32 -8.50
CA ASN A 4 0.26 17.57 -7.34
C ASN A 4 -0.60 17.58 -6.07
N LYS A 5 -1.36 16.49 -5.89
CA LYS A 5 -1.17 15.51 -4.79
C LYS A 5 -2.37 14.57 -4.74
N VAL A 6 -2.31 13.42 -5.39
CA VAL A 6 -3.16 12.31 -4.94
C VAL A 6 -2.45 11.73 -3.72
N LYS A 7 -2.80 12.29 -2.58
CA LYS A 7 -2.36 11.88 -1.25
C LYS A 7 -3.60 11.39 -0.54
N ALA A 8 -3.88 10.11 -0.64
CA ALA A 8 -5.10 9.56 -0.07
C ALA A 8 -4.88 8.16 0.46
N TRP A 9 -5.52 7.89 1.59
CA TRP A 9 -5.64 6.55 2.13
C TRP A 9 -6.51 5.68 1.23
N ARG A 10 -6.09 4.44 1.03
CA ARG A 10 -6.82 3.41 0.32
C ARG A 10 -6.75 2.10 1.08
N PHE A 11 -7.70 1.24 0.78
CA PHE A 11 -7.73 -0.12 1.27
C PHE A 11 -7.21 -1.07 0.21
N GLY A 12 -6.54 -2.11 0.64
CA GLY A 12 -5.98 -3.10 -0.24
C GLY A 12 -5.74 -4.43 0.43
N THR A 13 -5.19 -5.35 -0.35
CA THR A 13 -4.82 -6.68 0.11
C THR A 13 -3.41 -6.98 -0.36
N ILE A 14 -2.55 -7.43 0.54
CA ILE A 14 -1.19 -7.85 0.20
C ILE A 14 -1.26 -9.03 -0.75
N LYS A 15 -0.68 -8.87 -1.94
CA LYS A 15 -0.55 -9.96 -2.91
C LYS A 15 0.62 -10.85 -2.53
N PHE A 16 1.73 -10.25 -2.13
CA PHE A 16 2.96 -10.96 -1.74
C PHE A 16 3.92 -9.97 -1.09
N TYR A 17 4.73 -10.45 -0.14
CA TYR A 17 5.86 -9.72 0.41
C TYR A 17 7.06 -10.66 0.59
N SER A 18 8.22 -10.27 0.05
CA SER A 18 9.47 -10.98 0.29
C SER A 18 10.24 -10.28 1.40
N THR A 19 10.22 -10.84 2.61
CA THR A 19 11.02 -10.36 3.74
C THR A 19 12.52 -10.32 3.40
N GLN A 20 13.02 -11.37 2.73
CA GLN A 20 14.42 -11.46 2.31
C GLN A 20 14.83 -10.35 1.32
N LYS A 21 13.95 -9.98 0.38
CA LYS A 21 14.25 -8.96 -0.65
C LYS A 21 13.81 -7.55 -0.26
N GLY A 22 13.00 -7.40 0.80
CA GLY A 22 12.51 -6.12 1.29
C GLY A 22 11.53 -5.42 0.34
N PHE A 23 10.74 -6.15 -0.44
CA PHE A 23 9.69 -5.56 -1.28
C PHE A 23 8.52 -6.51 -1.49
N GLY A 24 7.39 -5.93 -1.91
CA GLY A 24 6.17 -6.68 -2.19
C GLY A 24 5.23 -5.96 -3.14
N TYR A 25 4.06 -6.57 -3.31
CA TYR A 25 2.96 -6.04 -4.11
C TYR A 25 1.66 -6.14 -3.34
N LEU A 26 0.77 -5.17 -3.55
CA LEU A 26 -0.59 -5.20 -3.04
C LEU A 26 -1.60 -4.86 -4.12
N TYR A 27 -2.81 -5.36 -3.94
CA TYR A 27 -3.97 -5.00 -4.74
C TYR A 27 -4.73 -3.86 -4.06
N CYS A 28 -5.00 -2.78 -4.77
CA CYS A 28 -5.88 -1.71 -4.32
C CYS A 28 -7.35 -2.08 -4.59
N LYS A 29 -8.17 -2.04 -3.54
CA LYS A 29 -9.62 -2.18 -3.65
C LYS A 29 -10.20 -0.81 -3.98
N SER A 30 -10.70 -0.64 -5.19
CA SER A 30 -11.41 0.56 -5.62
C SER A 30 -12.67 0.15 -6.36
N GLU A 31 -13.82 0.64 -5.92
CA GLU A 31 -15.14 0.32 -6.49
C GLU A 31 -15.26 0.70 -7.97
N GLN A 32 -14.47 1.69 -8.41
CA GLN A 32 -14.54 2.25 -9.77
C GLN A 32 -13.51 1.69 -10.77
N TYR A 33 -12.55 0.85 -10.36
CA TYR A 33 -11.44 0.45 -11.25
C TYR A 33 -11.15 -1.05 -11.20
N LYS A 34 -10.69 -1.61 -12.34
CA LYS A 34 -10.00 -2.91 -12.39
C LYS A 34 -8.97 -2.99 -11.26
N ILE A 35 -8.86 -4.16 -10.62
CA ILE A 35 -7.88 -4.42 -9.56
C ILE A 35 -6.51 -3.90 -10.03
N LYS A 36 -5.99 -2.87 -9.35
CA LYS A 36 -4.67 -2.30 -9.64
C LYS A 36 -3.67 -2.85 -8.65
N GLU A 37 -2.54 -3.29 -9.18
CA GLU A 37 -1.40 -3.72 -8.41
C GLU A 37 -0.44 -2.55 -8.15
N TYR A 38 0.09 -2.48 -6.94
CA TYR A 38 1.07 -1.48 -6.53
C TYR A 38 2.28 -2.16 -5.89
N PHE A 39 3.46 -1.72 -6.33
CA PHE A 39 4.74 -2.07 -5.71
C PHE A 39 4.93 -1.28 -4.42
N PHE A 40 5.50 -1.92 -3.41
CA PHE A 40 6.02 -1.26 -2.22
C PHE A 40 7.35 -1.87 -1.81
N ASP A 41 8.22 -1.04 -1.23
CA ASP A 41 9.43 -1.48 -0.54
C ASP A 41 9.19 -1.58 0.97
N SER A 42 10.09 -2.23 1.70
CA SER A 42 9.97 -2.44 3.14
C SER A 42 9.95 -1.15 3.97
N THR A 43 10.41 -0.02 3.43
CA THR A 43 10.36 1.27 4.14
C THR A 43 8.95 1.82 4.26
N ALA A 44 8.01 1.32 3.46
CA ALA A 44 6.59 1.65 3.59
C ALA A 44 5.91 0.94 4.78
N LEU A 45 6.53 -0.10 5.36
CA LEU A 45 6.01 -0.80 6.53
C LEU A 45 6.41 -0.03 7.79
N GLN A 46 5.45 0.66 8.44
CA GLN A 46 5.77 1.43 9.63
C GLN A 46 6.22 0.56 10.81
N LYS A 47 5.60 -0.62 10.96
CA LYS A 47 5.90 -1.59 12.01
C LYS A 47 5.54 -3.01 11.55
N GLY A 48 6.40 -3.96 11.87
CA GLY A 48 6.13 -5.39 11.69
C GLY A 48 6.28 -5.88 10.24
N GLU A 49 5.85 -7.12 10.04
CA GLU A 49 5.77 -7.76 8.74
C GLU A 49 4.31 -7.78 8.27
N VAL A 50 4.12 -7.84 6.95
CA VAL A 50 2.81 -8.11 6.35
C VAL A 50 2.76 -9.52 5.80
N LEU A 51 1.59 -10.14 5.87
CA LEU A 51 1.34 -11.48 5.36
C LEU A 51 0.62 -11.42 4.01
N GLU A 52 0.83 -12.45 3.19
CA GLU A 52 0.04 -12.64 1.98
C GLU A 52 -1.46 -12.73 2.31
N ASN A 53 -2.30 -12.14 1.45
CA ASN A 53 -3.75 -11.99 1.63
C ASN A 53 -4.18 -11.11 2.82
N GLN A 54 -3.26 -10.46 3.53
CA GLN A 54 -3.62 -9.54 4.61
C GLN A 54 -4.28 -8.27 4.07
N ASN A 55 -5.38 -7.85 4.69
CA ASN A 55 -6.00 -6.56 4.40
C ASN A 55 -5.22 -5.43 5.08
N VAL A 56 -4.97 -4.36 4.33
CA VAL A 56 -4.19 -3.21 4.78
C VAL A 56 -4.87 -1.92 4.40
N CYS A 57 -4.63 -0.87 5.17
CA CYS A 57 -4.76 0.49 4.69
C CYS A 57 -3.37 0.98 4.26
N PHE A 58 -3.32 1.75 3.19
CA PHE A 58 -2.08 2.30 2.68
C PHE A 58 -2.26 3.71 2.16
N TYR A 59 -1.19 4.49 2.24
CA TYR A 59 -1.12 5.84 1.74
C TYR A 59 -0.08 5.90 0.62
N PHE A 60 -0.46 6.51 -0.49
CA PHE A 60 0.45 6.73 -1.61
C PHE A 60 0.63 8.22 -1.88
N GLY A 61 1.79 8.55 -2.45
CA GLY A 61 2.17 9.89 -2.85
C GLY A 61 3.01 9.89 -4.12
N MET A 62 3.44 11.07 -4.53
CA MET A 62 4.37 11.24 -5.65
C MET A 62 5.77 11.50 -5.09
N GLU A 63 6.74 10.68 -5.50
CA GLU A 63 8.17 10.85 -5.22
C GLU A 63 8.93 10.82 -6.55
N ASN A 64 9.72 11.86 -6.84
CA ASN A 64 10.47 11.99 -8.10
C ASN A 64 9.63 11.77 -9.38
N GLY A 65 8.38 12.26 -9.37
CA GLY A 65 7.45 12.12 -10.49
C GLY A 65 6.83 10.72 -10.65
N LYS A 66 7.12 9.78 -9.73
CA LYS A 66 6.55 8.43 -9.71
C LYS A 66 5.60 8.25 -8.53
N LEU A 67 4.56 7.45 -8.73
CA LEU A 67 3.68 7.06 -7.64
C LEU A 67 4.41 6.07 -6.72
N LYS A 68 4.36 6.30 -5.41
CA LYS A 68 4.97 5.43 -4.40
C LYS A 68 4.01 5.23 -3.24
N ILE A 69 3.95 4.01 -2.72
CA ILE A 69 3.33 3.75 -1.41
C ILE A 69 4.30 4.24 -0.33
N CYS A 70 3.86 5.21 0.46
CA CYS A 70 4.68 5.79 1.52
C CYS A 70 4.46 5.09 2.87
N GLU A 71 3.30 4.49 3.06
CA GLU A 71 2.89 3.91 4.33
C GLU A 71 1.88 2.78 4.11
N ILE A 72 2.07 1.69 4.85
CA ILE A 72 1.19 0.53 4.90
C ILE A 72 1.01 0.16 6.37
N SER A 73 -0.26 -0.02 6.75
CA SER A 73 -0.66 -0.44 8.08
C SER A 73 -1.65 -1.60 7.98
N PRO A 74 -1.40 -2.74 8.67
CA PRO A 74 -2.39 -3.79 8.84
C PRO A 74 -3.70 -3.28 9.41
N ILE A 75 -4.82 -3.76 8.87
CA ILE A 75 -6.13 -3.53 9.50
C ILE A 75 -6.30 -4.60 10.57
N THR A 76 -6.10 -4.24 11.83
CA THR A 76 -6.39 -5.12 12.97
C THR A 76 -7.86 -4.92 13.39
N LEU A 77 -8.53 -6.01 13.73
CA LEU A 77 -9.93 -6.00 14.19
C LEU A 77 -10.08 -5.53 15.65
N GLU A 78 -9.02 -5.08 16.32
CA GLU A 78 -9.00 -4.78 17.76
C GLU A 78 -9.69 -3.47 18.17
N LEU A 79 -10.58 -2.91 17.34
CA LEU A 79 -11.29 -1.66 17.65
C LEU A 79 -12.81 -1.72 17.42
N PHE A 80 -13.42 -2.90 17.56
CA PHE A 80 -14.88 -3.05 17.69
C PHE A 80 -15.25 -3.85 18.93
#